data_AF-A0A2E0Z7L2-F1
#
_entry.id   AF-A0A2E0Z7L2-F1
#
_cell.length_a   1.000
_cell.length_b   1.000
_cell.length_c   1.000
_cell.angle_alpha   90.00
_cell.angle_beta   90.00
_cell.angle_gamma   90.00
#
_symmetry.space_group_name_H-M   'P 1'
#
loop_
_entity.id
_entity.type
_entity.pdbx_description
1 polymer ?
#
loop_
_entity_poly.entity_id
_entity_poly.type
_entity_poly.pdbx_seq_one_letter_code
_entity_poly.pdbx_strand_id
1 'polypeptide(L)'
;MKQMIRMLKRRTNFPTLRVYIPDVLKTMPDEFDSHQFIGTFAYQEELTYIHALRDAGLNKPFQTINDAIIHWLGESGLVQQVGTRESENIFKQIRSAAVWKKV
;
A
#
# COMPACT_ATOMS: atom_id res chain seq x y z
N MET A 1 -23.53 5.31 13.35
CA MET A 1 -23.57 4.71 11.99
C MET A 1 -23.02 5.61 10.86
N LYS A 2 -23.34 6.92 10.81
CA LYS A 2 -22.88 7.81 9.70
C LYS A 2 -21.35 8.03 9.62
N GLN A 3 -20.61 7.90 10.72
CA GLN A 3 -19.13 8.04 10.72
C GLN A 3 -18.41 6.84 10.06
N MET A 4 -18.90 5.62 10.26
CA MET A 4 -18.28 4.40 9.72
C MET A 4 -18.40 4.36 8.18
N ILE A 5 -19.55 4.80 7.64
CA ILE A 5 -19.78 4.94 6.20
C ILE A 5 -18.91 6.06 5.60
N ARG A 6 -18.60 7.12 6.37
CA ARG A 6 -17.69 8.20 5.94
C ARG A 6 -16.23 7.77 5.89
N MET A 7 -15.81 6.82 6.74
CA MET A 7 -14.47 6.22 6.71
C MET A 7 -14.30 5.25 5.52
N LEU A 8 -15.33 4.46 5.20
CA LEU A 8 -15.32 3.57 4.02
C LEU A 8 -15.31 4.35 2.70
N LYS A 9 -16.04 5.47 2.60
CA LYS A 9 -16.07 6.32 1.38
C LYS A 9 -14.77 7.07 1.05
N ARG A 10 -13.83 7.20 1.99
CA ARG A 10 -12.54 7.89 1.75
C ARG A 10 -11.44 6.95 1.26
N ARG A 11 -11.55 5.64 1.50
CA ARG A 11 -10.58 4.64 1.04
C ARG A 11 -10.63 4.44 -0.49
N THR A 12 -11.72 4.85 -1.12
CA THR A 12 -12.02 4.62 -2.55
C THR A 12 -11.59 5.76 -3.48
N ASN A 13 -10.89 6.80 -3.01
CA ASN A 13 -10.58 7.98 -3.85
C ASN A 13 -9.32 7.85 -4.71
N PHE A 14 -8.61 6.71 -4.70
CA PHE A 14 -7.43 6.50 -5.55
C PHE A 14 -7.51 5.19 -6.35
N PRO A 15 -8.60 4.93 -7.09
CA PRO A 15 -8.75 3.69 -7.85
C PRO A 15 -7.62 3.49 -8.87
N THR A 16 -6.97 4.57 -9.29
CA THR A 16 -5.81 4.56 -10.18
C THR A 16 -4.61 3.84 -9.57
N LEU A 17 -4.38 3.89 -8.26
CA LEU A 17 -3.21 3.21 -7.66
C LEU A 17 -3.28 1.69 -7.81
N ARG A 18 -4.49 1.12 -7.76
CA ARG A 18 -4.69 -0.33 -7.88
C ARG A 18 -4.20 -0.88 -9.22
N VAL A 19 -4.28 -0.10 -10.30
CA VAL A 19 -3.94 -0.57 -11.66
C VAL A 19 -2.45 -0.88 -11.81
N TYR A 20 -1.59 -0.29 -10.97
CA TYR A 20 -0.14 -0.47 -11.02
C TYR A 20 0.37 -1.66 -10.19
N ILE A 21 -0.48 -2.24 -9.33
CA ILE A 21 -0.09 -3.35 -8.45
C ILE A 21 0.53 -4.53 -9.23
N PRO A 22 -0.07 -5.03 -10.34
CA PRO A 22 0.50 -6.14 -11.09
C PRO A 22 1.88 -5.83 -11.66
N ASP A 23 2.12 -4.59 -12.11
CA ASP A 23 3.40 -4.21 -12.71
C ASP A 23 4.50 -4.07 -11.66
N VAL A 24 4.19 -3.44 -10.51
CA VAL A 24 5.12 -3.39 -9.37
C VAL A 24 5.46 -4.81 -8.91
N LEU A 25 4.46 -5.70 -8.80
CA LEU A 25 4.67 -7.09 -8.39
C LEU A 25 5.66 -7.82 -9.30
N LYS A 26 5.68 -7.58 -10.62
CA LYS A 26 6.64 -8.25 -11.52
C LYS A 26 8.10 -8.00 -11.12
N THR A 27 8.38 -6.88 -10.47
CA THR A 27 9.75 -6.51 -10.04
C THR A 27 10.11 -6.98 -8.63
N MET A 28 9.13 -7.41 -7.84
CA MET A 28 9.36 -7.86 -6.47
C MET A 28 9.98 -9.27 -6.44
N PRO A 29 10.69 -9.64 -5.36
CA PRO A 29 10.98 -11.05 -5.08
C PRO A 29 9.70 -11.88 -4.87
N ASP A 30 9.82 -13.21 -4.82
CA ASP A 30 8.66 -14.10 -4.58
C ASP A 30 8.00 -13.87 -3.21
N GLU A 31 8.82 -13.55 -2.20
CA GLU A 31 8.40 -13.17 -0.86
C GLU A 31 8.92 -11.76 -0.52
N PHE A 32 8.04 -10.91 0.00
CA PHE A 32 8.36 -9.55 0.40
C PHE A 32 7.44 -9.06 1.52
N ASP A 33 7.83 -8.01 2.23
CA ASP A 33 6.96 -7.36 3.21
C ASP A 33 6.28 -6.09 2.68
N SER A 34 5.29 -5.64 3.44
CA SER A 34 4.48 -4.47 3.08
C SER A 34 5.32 -3.19 2.92
N HIS A 35 6.37 -2.99 3.72
CA HIS A 35 7.23 -1.81 3.58
C HIS A 35 8.05 -1.87 2.30
N GLN A 36 8.60 -3.04 1.97
CA GLN A 36 9.31 -3.26 0.70
C GLN A 36 8.39 -2.98 -0.49
N PHE A 37 7.15 -3.47 -0.45
CA PHE A 37 6.18 -3.23 -1.53
C PHE A 37 5.85 -1.74 -1.67
N ILE A 38 5.54 -1.06 -0.57
CA ILE A 38 5.24 0.39 -0.58
C ILE A 38 6.44 1.18 -1.09
N GLY A 39 7.66 0.83 -0.68
CA GLY A 39 8.88 1.48 -1.15
C GLY A 39 9.07 1.33 -2.66
N THR A 40 8.94 0.12 -3.19
CA THR A 40 9.04 -0.14 -4.63
C THR A 40 7.91 0.55 -5.40
N PHE A 41 6.68 0.49 -4.89
CA PHE A 41 5.53 1.17 -5.49
C PHE A 41 5.77 2.69 -5.56
N ALA A 42 6.15 3.31 -4.44
CA ALA A 42 6.40 4.75 -4.38
C ALA A 42 7.57 5.18 -5.26
N TYR A 43 8.56 4.30 -5.48
CA TYR A 43 9.67 4.57 -6.37
C TYR A 43 9.29 4.45 -7.86
N GLN A 44 8.60 3.38 -8.25
CA GLN A 44 8.22 3.14 -9.65
C GLN A 44 7.10 4.07 -10.12
N GLU A 45 6.14 4.35 -9.25
CA GLU A 45 4.95 5.15 -9.53
C GLU A 45 5.00 6.50 -8.80
N GLU A 46 6.20 7.10 -8.69
CA GLU A 46 6.47 8.30 -7.87
C GLU A 46 5.46 9.42 -8.10
N LEU A 47 5.23 9.81 -9.36
CA LEU A 47 4.29 10.89 -9.68
C LEU A 47 2.87 10.56 -9.22
N THR A 48 2.42 9.32 -9.44
CA THR A 48 1.11 8.85 -9.02
C THR A 48 0.99 8.83 -7.50
N TYR A 49 2.03 8.35 -6.81
CA TYR A 49 2.10 8.30 -5.35
C TYR A 49 2.08 9.70 -4.74
N ILE A 50 2.86 10.64 -5.27
CA ILE A 50 2.89 12.05 -4.83
C ILE A 50 1.53 12.73 -5.04
N HIS A 51 0.89 12.53 -6.20
CA HIS A 51 -0.44 13.06 -6.45
C HIS A 51 -1.47 12.50 -5.46
N ALA A 52 -1.42 11.20 -5.18
CA ALA A 52 -2.31 10.58 -4.20
C ALA A 52 -2.07 11.15 -2.79
N LEU A 53 -0.82 11.37 -2.38
CA LEU A 53 -0.49 12.01 -1.10
C LEU A 53 -1.03 13.44 -1.02
N ARG A 54 -0.89 14.23 -2.08
CA ARG A 54 -1.44 15.59 -2.15
C ARG A 54 -2.95 15.58 -1.95
N ASP A 55 -3.63 14.67 -2.63
CA ASP A 55 -5.09 14.59 -2.66
C ASP A 55 -5.67 13.94 -1.38
N ALA A 56 -4.88 13.15 -0.64
CA ALA A 56 -5.24 12.60 0.67
C ALA A 56 -5.39 13.69 1.76
N GLY A 57 -4.82 14.88 1.55
CA GLY A 57 -4.92 16.02 2.46
C GLY A 57 -4.04 15.89 3.71
N LEU A 58 -4.29 16.76 4.70
CA LEU A 58 -3.33 17.00 5.80
C LEU A 58 -3.35 15.97 6.94
N ASN A 59 -4.40 15.14 7.05
CA ASN A 59 -4.54 14.20 8.16
C ASN A 59 -3.94 12.84 7.80
N LYS A 60 -2.65 12.66 8.10
CA LYS A 60 -1.90 11.41 7.92
C LYS A 60 -1.97 10.86 6.48
N PRO A 61 -1.54 11.64 5.47
CA PRO A 61 -1.62 11.24 4.06
C PRO A 61 -0.89 9.93 3.79
N PHE A 62 0.32 9.76 4.33
CA PHE A 62 1.10 8.53 4.17
C PHE A 62 0.40 7.30 4.70
N GLN A 63 -0.17 7.36 5.92
CA GLN A 63 -0.90 6.24 6.48
C GLN A 63 -2.11 5.89 5.60
N THR A 64 -2.86 6.90 5.16
CA THR A 64 -4.05 6.71 4.32
C THR A 64 -3.70 6.03 2.99
N ILE A 65 -2.65 6.49 2.30
CA ILE A 65 -2.23 5.93 1.01
C ILE A 65 -1.62 4.55 1.17
N ASN A 66 -0.74 4.35 2.15
CA ASN A 66 -0.07 3.08 2.38
C ASN A 66 -1.09 1.99 2.78
N ASP A 67 -2.05 2.31 3.65
CA ASP A 67 -3.12 1.38 4.03
C ASP A 67 -3.97 0.99 2.82
N ALA A 68 -4.24 1.93 1.91
CA ALA A 68 -5.01 1.66 0.69
C ALA A 68 -4.23 0.74 -0.28
N ILE A 69 -2.94 1.00 -0.49
CA ILE A 69 -2.07 0.18 -1.34
C ILE A 69 -2.02 -1.26 -0.81
N ILE A 70 -1.80 -1.45 0.49
CA ILE A 70 -1.72 -2.80 1.08
C ILE A 70 -3.07 -3.50 1.05
N HIS A 71 -4.17 -2.76 1.27
CA HIS A 71 -5.51 -3.32 1.13
C HIS A 71 -5.76 -3.85 -0.29
N TRP A 72 -5.47 -3.06 -1.32
CA TRP A 72 -5.63 -3.51 -2.72
C TRP A 72 -4.66 -4.60 -3.12
N LEU A 73 -3.45 -4.62 -2.56
CA LEU A 73 -2.52 -5.73 -2.72
C LEU A 73 -3.15 -7.04 -2.23
N GLY A 74 -3.72 -7.03 -1.02
CA GLY A 74 -4.44 -8.17 -0.46
C GLY A 74 -5.68 -8.59 -1.27
N GLU A 75 -6.38 -7.64 -1.89
CA GLU A 75 -7.54 -7.91 -2.77
C GLU A 75 -7.16 -8.27 -4.21
N SER A 76 -5.87 -8.24 -4.58
CA SER A 76 -5.44 -8.45 -5.96
C SER A 76 -5.62 -9.90 -6.43
N GLY A 77 -5.64 -10.87 -5.51
CA GLY A 77 -5.56 -12.30 -5.83
C GLY A 77 -4.21 -12.74 -6.38
N LEU A 78 -3.20 -11.85 -6.41
CA LEU A 78 -1.84 -12.11 -6.92
C LEU A 78 -0.84 -12.42 -5.81
N VAL A 79 -1.26 -12.30 -4.55
CA VAL A 79 -0.45 -12.62 -3.39
C VAL A 79 -1.29 -13.27 -2.30
N GLN A 80 -0.62 -13.99 -1.41
CA GLN A 80 -1.16 -14.47 -0.16
C GLN A 80 -0.33 -13.92 1.01
N GLN A 81 -1.00 -13.54 2.10
CA GLN A 81 -0.30 -13.17 3.32
C GLN A 81 0.19 -14.44 4.02
N VAL A 82 1.50 -14.53 4.26
CA VAL A 82 2.15 -15.71 4.87
C VAL A 82 2.66 -15.45 6.30
N GLY A 83 2.58 -14.21 6.78
CA GLY A 83 2.94 -13.86 8.15
C GLY A 83 3.13 -12.37 8.38
N THR A 84 3.93 -12.05 9.39
CA THR A 84 4.34 -10.69 9.75
C THR A 84 5.79 -10.69 10.22
N ARG A 85 6.55 -9.63 9.93
CA ARG A 85 7.91 -9.43 10.47
C ARG A 85 8.18 -7.96 10.78
N GLU A 86 9.13 -7.70 11.67
CA GLU A 86 9.66 -6.35 11.85
C GLU A 86 10.39 -5.91 10.58
N SER A 87 10.08 -4.71 10.10
CA SER A 87 10.64 -4.15 8.88
C SER A 87 10.77 -2.64 9.03
N GLU A 88 11.79 -2.06 8.40
CA GLU A 88 12.01 -0.61 8.39
C GLU A 88 11.15 0.03 7.29
N ASN A 89 10.36 1.04 7.65
CA ASN A 89 9.56 1.80 6.68
C ASN A 89 10.35 2.95 6.03
N ILE A 90 9.72 3.65 5.08
CA ILE A 90 10.33 4.80 4.37
C ILE A 90 10.78 5.96 5.28
N PHE A 91 10.35 5.98 6.54
CA PHE A 91 10.73 6.97 7.56
C PHE A 91 11.80 6.45 8.53
N LYS A 92 12.46 5.33 8.23
CA LYS A 92 13.46 4.67 9.08
C LYS A 92 12.90 4.23 10.44
N GLN A 93 11.61 3.94 10.49
CA GLN A 93 10.96 3.41 11.69
C GLN A 93 10.74 1.92 11.52
N ILE A 94 11.19 1.15 12.51
CA ILE A 94 10.93 -0.29 12.59
C ILE A 94 9.49 -0.49 13.08
N ARG A 95 8.70 -1.21 12.30
CA ARG A 95 7.33 -1.61 12.61
C ARG A 95 7.05 -3.01 12.07
N SER A 96 6.10 -3.71 12.70
CA SER A 96 5.56 -4.95 12.15
C SER A 96 4.88 -4.70 10.79
N ALA A 97 5.26 -5.48 9.79
CA ALA A 97 4.74 -5.45 8.44
C ALA A 97 4.24 -6.84 8.03
N ALA A 98 3.12 -6.90 7.29
CA ALA A 98 2.65 -8.15 6.71
C ALA A 98 3.64 -8.65 5.65
N VAL A 99 3.91 -9.96 5.66
CA VAL A 99 4.72 -10.67 4.68
C VAL A 99 3.80 -11.32 3.66
N TRP A 100 4.12 -11.11 2.39
CA TRP A 100 3.36 -11.53 1.23
C TRP A 100 4.20 -12.49 0.40
N LYS A 101 3.54 -13.50 -0.16
CA LYS A 101 4.10 -14.40 -1.15
C LYS A 101 3.25 -14.35 -2.42
N LYS A 102 3.89 -14.29 -3.59
CA LYS A 102 3.18 -14.35 -4.88
C LYS A 102 2.48 -15.70 -5.07
N VAL A 103 1.39 -15.71 -5.81
CA VAL A 103 0.67 -16.91 -6.27
C VAL A 103 0.94 -17.20 -7.74
#